data_AF-W5YVP6-F1
#
_entry.id   AF-W5YVP6-F1
#
_cell.length_a   1.000
_cell.length_b   1.000
_cell.length_c   1.000
_cell.angle_alpha   90.00
_cell.angle_beta   90.00
_cell.angle_gamma   90.00
#
_symmetry.space_group_name_H-M   'P 1'
#
loop_
_entity.id
_entity.type
_entity.pdbx_description
1 polymer ?
#
loop_
_entity_poly.entity_id
_entity_poly.type
_entity_poly.pdbx_seq_one_letter_code
_entity_poly.pdbx_strand_id
1 'polypeptide(L)'
;MEGDEYQWLTFNTRLANELGANFEMQYEASWQVMDLQTEGYEGRGDVDGDYARFTIAPTFKPQVGGFWNRPEIRVFATYSTWDDELNRYDGGDALGQEDFGGSQWTFGTQMEVWF
;
A
#
# COMPACT_ATOMS: atom_id res chain seq x y z
N MET A 1 -18.04 -15.35 -26.32
CA MET A 1 -16.95 -15.66 -25.39
C MET A 1 -16.65 -14.32 -24.75
N GLU A 2 -17.16 -14.11 -23.54
CA GLU A 2 -16.69 -13.01 -22.71
C GLU A 2 -15.21 -13.30 -22.41
N GLY A 3 -14.37 -12.28 -22.57
CA GLY A 3 -12.94 -12.38 -22.35
C GLY A 3 -12.60 -12.26 -20.87
N ASP A 4 -11.32 -12.13 -20.59
CA ASP A 4 -10.80 -11.73 -19.29
C ASP A 4 -11.40 -10.37 -18.84
N GLU A 5 -11.69 -10.25 -17.55
CA GLU A 5 -12.24 -9.05 -16.93
C GLU A 5 -11.45 -8.69 -15.67
N TYR A 6 -10.96 -7.45 -15.60
CA TYR A 6 -10.16 -6.97 -14.48
C TYR A 6 -10.78 -5.69 -13.93
N GLN A 7 -11.45 -5.81 -12.78
CA GLN A 7 -12.06 -4.68 -12.11
C GLN A 7 -11.39 -4.44 -10.75
N TRP A 8 -11.05 -3.19 -10.48
CA TRP A 8 -10.51 -2.79 -9.19
C TRP A 8 -10.79 -1.32 -8.91
N LEU A 9 -10.91 -0.99 -7.63
CA LEU A 9 -11.09 0.38 -7.17
C LEU A 9 -10.21 0.61 -5.94
N THR A 10 -9.41 1.66 -5.98
CA THR A 10 -8.54 2.05 -4.86
C THR A 10 -8.95 3.40 -4.31
N PHE A 11 -9.09 3.45 -3.00
CA PHE A 11 -9.20 4.67 -2.23
C PHE A 11 -7.95 4.84 -1.37
N ASN A 12 -7.36 6.05 -1.40
CA ASN A 12 -6.24 6.41 -0.55
C ASN A 12 -6.48 7.77 0.09
N THR A 13 -6.08 7.88 1.35
CA THR A 13 -6.01 9.16 2.05
C THR A 13 -4.66 9.29 2.74
N ARG A 14 -4.08 10.47 2.65
CA ARG A 14 -2.83 10.83 3.33
C ARG A 14 -2.99 12.15 4.06
N LEU A 15 -2.66 12.13 5.34
CA LEU A 15 -2.75 13.27 6.23
C LEU A 15 -1.35 13.60 6.76
N ALA A 16 -1.02 14.89 6.78
CA ALA A 16 0.20 15.40 7.40
C ALA A 16 -0.19 16.33 8.54
N ASN A 17 0.28 16.01 9.74
CA ASN A 17 0.09 16.82 10.93
C ASN A 17 1.42 17.50 11.29
N GLU A 18 1.48 18.81 11.09
CA GLU A 18 2.67 19.63 11.34
C GLU A 18 2.82 19.89 12.83
N LEU A 19 3.92 19.40 13.42
CA LEU A 19 4.16 19.51 14.86
C LEU A 19 5.27 20.51 15.21
N GLY A 20 6.08 20.92 14.24
CA GLY A 20 7.09 21.95 14.39
C GLY A 20 7.72 22.29 13.05
N ALA A 21 8.64 23.26 13.03
CA ALA A 21 9.23 23.77 11.78
C ALA A 21 9.89 22.71 10.89
N ASN A 22 10.36 21.62 11.50
CA ASN A 22 11.11 20.56 10.82
C ASN A 22 10.54 19.15 11.01
N PHE A 23 9.38 19.02 11.64
CA PHE A 23 8.83 17.72 12.03
C PHE A 23 7.31 17.66 11.83
N GLU A 24 6.86 16.60 11.17
CA GLU A 24 5.45 16.30 10.95
C GLU A 24 5.18 14.80 11.14
N MET A 25 3.97 14.49 11.59
CA MET A 25 3.47 13.13 11.61
C MET A 25 2.63 12.90 10.36
N GLN A 26 3.01 11.89 9.57
CA GLN A 26 2.23 11.48 8.41
C GLN A 26 1.43 10.21 8.72
N TYR A 27 0.22 10.15 8.21
CA TYR A 27 -0.69 9.02 8.30
C TYR A 27 -1.21 8.70 6.90
N GLU A 28 -1.19 7.44 6.51
CA GLU A 28 -1.72 7.01 5.22
C GLU A 28 -2.61 5.80 5.40
N ALA A 29 -3.77 5.80 4.76
CA ALA A 29 -4.66 4.66 4.69
C ALA A 29 -5.02 4.38 3.23
N SER A 30 -4.93 3.12 2.83
CA SER A 30 -5.40 2.65 1.53
C SER A 30 -6.37 1.50 1.73
N TRP A 31 -7.40 1.47 0.90
CA TRP A 31 -8.28 0.33 0.73
C TRP A 31 -8.51 0.13 -0.77
N GLN A 32 -8.35 -1.10 -1.22
CA GLN A 32 -8.49 -1.50 -2.61
C GLN A 32 -9.40 -2.72 -2.66
N VAL A 33 -10.43 -2.66 -3.49
CA VAL A 33 -11.33 -3.78 -3.77
C VAL A 33 -11.04 -4.29 -5.18
N MET A 34 -11.06 -5.61 -5.39
CA MET A 34 -10.68 -6.25 -6.65
C MET A 34 -11.62 -7.40 -6.98
N ASP A 35 -12.04 -7.47 -8.24
CA ASP A 35 -12.72 -8.61 -8.87
C ASP A 35 -12.00 -8.86 -10.19
N LEU A 36 -11.17 -9.91 -10.22
CA LEU A 36 -10.28 -10.24 -11.32
C LEU A 36 -10.65 -11.62 -11.86
N GLN A 37 -11.22 -11.64 -13.06
CA GLN A 37 -11.57 -12.84 -13.83
C GLN A 37 -10.55 -12.98 -14.96
N THR A 38 -9.62 -13.90 -14.77
CA THR A 38 -8.43 -14.04 -15.61
C THR A 38 -8.59 -15.07 -16.72
N GLU A 39 -9.62 -15.92 -16.63
CA GLU A 39 -9.87 -17.04 -17.56
C GLU A 39 -8.63 -17.94 -17.75
N GLY A 40 -7.79 -18.07 -16.71
CA GLY A 40 -6.56 -18.85 -16.72
C GLY A 40 -5.41 -18.24 -17.53
N TYR A 41 -5.51 -16.97 -17.92
CA TYR A 41 -4.43 -16.25 -18.61
C TYR A 41 -3.14 -16.32 -17.80
N GLU A 42 -2.05 -16.81 -18.41
CA GLU A 42 -0.75 -17.03 -17.76
C GLU A 42 -0.78 -17.93 -16.50
N GLY A 43 -1.82 -18.76 -16.35
CA GLY A 43 -1.97 -19.61 -15.17
C GLY A 43 -2.49 -18.87 -13.93
N ARG A 44 -2.99 -17.64 -14.10
CA ARG A 44 -3.59 -16.86 -13.03
C ARG A 44 -4.93 -17.45 -12.58
N GLY A 45 -5.22 -17.28 -11.31
CA GLY A 45 -6.48 -17.66 -10.69
C GLY A 45 -7.43 -16.46 -10.62
N ASP A 46 -8.72 -16.75 -10.73
CA ASP A 46 -9.75 -15.75 -10.48
C ASP A 46 -9.81 -15.45 -8.98
N VAL A 47 -9.90 -14.16 -8.66
CA VAL A 47 -9.91 -13.67 -7.26
C VAL A 47 -10.88 -12.51 -7.11
N ASP A 48 -11.60 -12.54 -5.99
CA ASP A 48 -12.45 -11.45 -5.48
C ASP A 48 -12.02 -11.16 -4.04
N GLY A 49 -11.64 -9.92 -3.75
CA GLY A 49 -11.27 -9.54 -2.40
C GLY A 49 -10.64 -8.16 -2.25
N ASP A 50 -10.37 -7.84 -1.00
CA ASP A 50 -9.93 -6.53 -0.57
C ASP A 50 -8.50 -6.55 -0.04
N TYR A 51 -7.78 -5.44 -0.26
CA TYR A 51 -6.49 -5.14 0.36
C TYR A 51 -6.58 -3.82 1.11
N ALA A 52 -6.14 -3.80 2.36
CA ALA A 52 -6.06 -2.59 3.18
C ALA A 52 -4.66 -2.40 3.74
N ARG A 53 -4.20 -1.14 3.78
CA ARG A 53 -2.98 -0.77 4.51
C ARG A 53 -3.18 0.49 5.33
N PHE A 54 -2.48 0.55 6.46
CA PHE A 54 -2.38 1.74 7.28
C PHE A 54 -0.93 1.98 7.69
N THR A 55 -0.46 3.22 7.50
CA THR A 55 0.91 3.64 7.79
C THR A 55 0.92 4.82 8.73
N ILE A 56 1.81 4.77 9.73
CA ILE A 56 2.23 5.92 10.52
C ILE A 56 3.70 6.23 10.22
N ALA A 57 4.01 7.51 10.04
CA ALA A 57 5.36 7.92 9.63
C ALA A 57 5.79 9.25 10.28
N PRO A 58 6.51 9.22 11.42
CA PRO A 58 7.30 10.35 11.89
C PRO A 58 8.27 10.83 10.80
N THR A 59 8.14 12.08 10.39
CA THR A 59 8.82 12.62 9.22
C THR A 59 9.55 13.92 9.55
N PHE A 60 10.80 14.03 9.13
CA PHE A 60 11.63 15.22 9.23
C PHE A 60 11.79 15.89 7.88
N LYS A 61 11.60 17.21 7.85
CA LYS A 61 11.73 18.06 6.66
C LYS A 61 12.51 19.34 7.01
N PRO A 62 13.29 19.92 6.09
CA PRO A 62 13.84 21.27 6.31
C PRO A 62 12.75 22.33 6.49
N GLN A 63 11.59 22.14 5.84
CA GLN A 63 10.43 23.03 5.95
C GLN A 63 9.13 22.21 5.87
N VAL A 64 8.39 22.13 6.97
CA VAL A 64 7.00 21.62 6.98
C VAL A 64 6.04 22.65 6.35
N GLY A 65 4.79 22.28 6.08
CA GLY A 65 3.81 23.23 5.50
C GLY A 65 3.37 22.93 4.08
N GLY A 66 3.83 21.81 3.49
CA GLY A 66 3.53 21.48 2.09
C GLY A 66 3.65 19.99 1.81
N PHE A 67 2.58 19.41 1.25
CA PHE A 67 2.57 18.01 0.83
C PHE A 67 3.71 17.69 -0.14
N TRP A 68 4.04 18.65 -1.00
CA TRP A 68 5.08 18.56 -2.03
C TRP A 68 6.46 19.05 -1.58
N ASN A 69 6.63 19.45 -0.31
CA ASN A 69 7.93 19.91 0.17
C ASN A 69 8.86 18.71 0.36
N ARG A 70 10.05 18.80 -0.22
CA ARG A 70 11.14 17.84 -0.11
C ARG A 70 12.48 18.57 -0.01
N PRO A 71 13.54 17.93 0.52
CA PRO A 71 13.65 16.52 0.93
C PRO A 71 12.85 16.18 2.20
N GLU A 72 12.48 14.91 2.34
CA GLU A 72 11.94 14.36 3.59
C GLU A 72 12.66 13.06 3.97
N ILE A 73 12.86 12.84 5.27
CA ILE A 73 13.25 11.55 5.85
C ILE A 73 12.13 11.08 6.76
N ARG A 74 11.73 9.81 6.64
CA ARG A 74 10.69 9.21 7.47
C ARG A 74 11.15 7.91 8.08
N VAL A 75 10.78 7.71 9.34
CA VAL A 75 10.70 6.40 9.96
C VAL A 75 9.23 5.98 9.85
N PHE A 76 8.93 4.72 9.56
CA PHE A 76 7.55 4.30 9.38
C PHE A 76 7.26 2.93 9.97
N ALA A 77 5.99 2.73 10.30
CA ALA A 77 5.38 1.45 10.59
C ALA A 77 4.10 1.32 9.75
N THR A 78 3.95 0.20 9.05
CA THR A 78 2.80 -0.11 8.20
C THR A 78 2.20 -1.43 8.64
N TYR A 79 0.88 -1.47 8.76
CA TYR A 79 0.11 -2.70 8.84
C TYR A 79 -0.63 -2.90 7.52
N SER A 80 -0.53 -4.08 6.94
CA SER A 80 -1.27 -4.48 5.74
C SER A 80 -2.08 -5.73 6.03
N THR A 81 -3.27 -5.83 5.46
CA THR A 81 -4.16 -7.00 5.57
C THR A 81 -4.94 -7.14 4.27
N TRP A 82 -5.35 -8.36 3.96
CA TRP A 82 -6.05 -8.68 2.72
C TRP A 82 -6.81 -9.99 2.84
N ASP A 83 -7.75 -10.21 1.93
CA ASP A 83 -8.49 -11.46 1.85
C ASP A 83 -7.63 -12.60 1.31
N ASP A 84 -7.70 -13.77 1.95
CA ASP A 84 -6.90 -14.95 1.60
C ASP A 84 -7.11 -15.43 0.15
N GLU A 85 -8.22 -15.05 -0.47
CA GLU A 85 -8.52 -15.28 -1.89
C GLU A 85 -7.47 -14.68 -2.81
N LEU A 86 -6.97 -13.48 -2.47
CA LEU A 86 -5.96 -12.77 -3.26
C LEU A 86 -4.62 -13.52 -3.32
N ASN A 87 -4.33 -14.40 -2.35
CA ASN A 87 -3.14 -15.27 -2.37
C ASN A 87 -3.14 -16.28 -3.54
N ARG A 88 -4.29 -16.49 -4.20
CA ARG A 88 -4.45 -17.46 -5.29
C ARG A 88 -4.33 -16.85 -6.68
N TYR A 89 -4.14 -15.53 -6.77
CA TYR A 89 -4.10 -14.84 -8.07
C TYR A 89 -2.95 -15.35 -8.94
N ASP A 90 -1.75 -15.51 -8.38
CA ASP A 90 -0.61 -16.13 -9.05
C ASP A 90 0.32 -16.82 -8.04
N GLY A 91 0.80 -18.02 -8.37
CA GLY A 91 1.65 -18.81 -7.47
C GLY A 91 3.07 -18.26 -7.26
N GLY A 92 3.48 -17.26 -8.05
CA GLY A 92 4.71 -16.50 -7.89
C GLY A 92 4.50 -15.07 -7.39
N ASP A 93 3.26 -14.67 -7.10
CA ASP A 93 2.95 -13.33 -6.58
C ASP A 93 3.51 -13.13 -5.17
N ALA A 94 3.56 -11.88 -4.70
CA ALA A 94 3.96 -11.55 -3.34
C ALA A 94 2.93 -12.02 -2.30
N LEU A 95 1.63 -11.85 -2.57
CA LEU A 95 0.56 -12.32 -1.68
C LEU A 95 0.47 -13.84 -1.75
N GLY A 96 0.53 -14.51 -0.59
CA GLY A 96 0.47 -15.96 -0.51
C GLY A 96 1.83 -16.65 -0.48
N GLN A 97 2.96 -15.92 -0.56
CA GLN A 97 4.28 -16.52 -0.35
C GLN A 97 4.45 -17.03 1.08
N GLU A 98 5.44 -17.90 1.26
CA GLU A 98 5.92 -18.30 2.58
C GLU A 98 6.24 -17.05 3.41
N ASP A 99 5.71 -16.98 4.63
CA ASP A 99 5.76 -15.81 5.54
C ASP A 99 5.00 -14.55 5.08
N PHE A 100 4.28 -14.59 3.95
CA PHE A 100 3.43 -13.50 3.45
C PHE A 100 2.03 -14.00 3.03
N GLY A 101 1.45 -14.91 3.82
CA GLY A 101 0.14 -15.52 3.56
C GLY A 101 -1.07 -14.79 4.15
N GLY A 102 -0.86 -13.67 4.84
CA GLY A 102 -1.92 -12.88 5.47
C GLY A 102 -1.32 -11.68 6.18
N SER A 103 -2.13 -10.96 6.96
CA SER A 103 -1.78 -9.65 7.54
C SER A 103 -0.33 -9.49 8.04
N GLN A 104 0.33 -8.39 7.68
CA GLN A 104 1.75 -8.14 7.96
C GLN A 104 2.03 -6.77 8.57
N TRP A 105 3.07 -6.71 9.38
CA TRP A 105 3.72 -5.47 9.81
C TRP A 105 5.02 -5.24 9.04
N THR A 106 5.27 -4.00 8.64
CA THR A 106 6.53 -3.57 8.03
C THR A 106 7.03 -2.31 8.71
N PHE A 107 8.32 -2.26 8.99
CA PHE A 107 8.98 -1.12 9.63
C PHE A 107 10.18 -0.70 8.80
N GLY A 108 10.49 0.59 8.78
CA GLY A 108 11.64 1.04 8.02
C GLY A 108 11.97 2.52 8.18
N THR A 109 13.02 2.92 7.48
CA THR A 109 13.40 4.31 7.29
C THR A 109 13.58 4.55 5.80
N GLN A 110 13.14 5.70 5.31
CA GLN A 110 13.20 6.04 3.88
C GLN A 110 13.44 7.55 3.71
N MET A 111 14.14 7.93 2.64
CA MET A 111 14.31 9.32 2.21
C MET A 111 13.68 9.51 0.83
N GLU A 112 13.05 10.65 0.60
CA GLU A 112 12.48 11.05 -0.68
C GLU A 112 12.90 12.50 -1.02
N VAL A 113 13.31 12.75 -2.27
CA VAL A 113 13.83 14.05 -2.72
C VAL A 113 13.56 14.30 -4.21
N TRP A 114 13.28 15.55 -4.55
CA TRP A 114 13.25 16.11 -5.92
C TRP A 114 13.69 17.58 -5.87
N PHE A 115 14.07 18.16 -7.01
CA PHE A 115 14.63 19.52 -7.13
C PHE A 115 14.02 20.31 -8.30
#